data_AF-A0A821YJC9-F1
#
_entry.id   AF-A0A821YJC9-F1
#
_cell.length_a   1.000
_cell.length_b   1.000
_cell.length_c   1.000
_cell.angle_alpha   90.00
_cell.angle_beta   90.00
_cell.angle_gamma   90.00
#
_symmetry.space_group_name_H-M   'P 1'
#
loop_
_entity.id
_entity.type
_entity.pdbx_description
1 polymer ?
#
loop_
_entity_poly.entity_id
_entity_poly.type
_entity_poly.pdbx_seq_one_letter_code
_entity_poly.pdbx_strand_id
1 'polypeptide(L)' 'IATQTDPSNKDGCWDWWGYGSPNYANKLGAQMAGVKKMIDSLRAINAALNA' A
#
# COMPACT_ATOMS: atom_id res chain seq x y z
N ILE A 1 6.03 -23.58 2.62
CA ILE A 1 5.20 -22.36 2.63
C ILE A 1 5.81 -21.46 3.69
N ALA A 2 6.35 -20.31 3.35
CA ALA A 2 7.11 -19.49 4.29
C ALA A 2 6.21 -18.99 5.43
N THR A 3 6.33 -19.60 6.59
CA THR A 3 5.79 -19.11 7.86
C THR A 3 6.82 -18.17 8.47
N GLN A 4 6.92 -16.95 7.95
CA GLN A 4 7.69 -15.89 8.60
C GLN A 4 6.85 -14.62 8.67
N THR A 5 5.85 -14.64 9.55
CA THR A 5 5.23 -13.42 10.06
C THR A 5 6.11 -12.91 11.20
N ASP A 6 7.17 -12.14 10.90
CA ASP A 6 7.79 -11.31 11.95
C ASP A 6 6.78 -10.21 12.31
N PRO A 7 6.08 -10.27 13.45
CA PRO A 7 5.00 -9.32 13.75
C PRO A 7 5.47 -7.87 13.82
N SER A 8 6.79 -7.64 13.90
CA SER A 8 7.37 -6.32 14.13
C SER A 8 7.80 -5.57 12.87
N ASN A 9 7.69 -6.17 11.67
CA ASN A 9 8.06 -5.54 10.39
C ASN A 9 9.40 -4.78 10.43
N LYS A 10 10.45 -5.34 11.07
CA LYS A 10 11.70 -4.59 11.30
C LYS A 10 12.38 -4.11 10.02
N ASP A 11 12.23 -4.88 8.95
CA ASP A 11 12.82 -4.59 7.64
C ASP A 11 11.96 -3.64 6.78
N GLY A 12 10.81 -3.18 7.29
CA GLY A 12 9.95 -2.22 6.57
C GLY A 12 9.29 -2.81 5.31
N CYS A 13 8.95 -4.08 5.33
CA CYS A 13 8.28 -4.80 4.25
C CYS A 13 6.84 -4.30 4.02
N TRP A 14 6.33 -4.58 2.81
CA TRP A 14 4.91 -4.46 2.48
C TRP A 14 4.09 -5.42 3.35
N ASP A 15 2.90 -4.98 3.71
CA ASP A 15 1.99 -5.73 4.56
C ASP A 15 1.21 -6.75 3.72
N TRP A 16 1.76 -7.95 3.56
CA TRP A 16 1.14 -9.06 2.82
C TRP A 16 0.47 -10.11 3.69
N TRP A 17 0.58 -10.00 5.02
CA TRP A 17 0.11 -10.99 6.00
C TRP A 17 -0.65 -10.35 7.18
N GLY A 18 -0.77 -9.02 7.22
CA GLY A 18 -1.53 -8.27 8.22
C GLY A 18 -0.74 -7.81 9.45
N TYR A 19 0.44 -7.21 9.29
CA TYR A 19 1.20 -6.57 10.38
C TYR A 19 0.40 -5.46 11.07
N GLY A 20 -0.25 -4.59 10.29
CA GLY A 20 -0.89 -3.38 10.83
C GLY A 20 -2.41 -3.43 10.85
N SER A 21 -3.04 -4.26 10.01
CA SER A 21 -4.49 -4.29 9.85
C SER A 21 -4.98 -5.58 9.19
N PRO A 22 -6.19 -6.08 9.50
CA PRO A 22 -6.81 -7.18 8.75
C PRO A 22 -7.19 -6.79 7.31
N ASN A 23 -7.21 -5.49 6.98
CA ASN A 23 -7.55 -4.99 5.64
C ASN A 23 -6.36 -4.96 4.67
N TYR A 24 -5.26 -5.64 4.98
CA TYR A 24 -4.04 -5.63 4.19
C TYR A 24 -4.25 -6.09 2.73
N ALA A 25 -5.10 -7.09 2.49
CA ALA A 25 -5.31 -7.68 1.17
C ALA A 25 -6.53 -7.15 0.39
N ASN A 26 -7.47 -6.46 1.03
CA ASN A 26 -8.77 -6.12 0.42
C ASN A 26 -8.84 -4.70 -0.18
N LYS A 27 -7.69 -4.03 -0.36
CA LYS A 27 -7.55 -2.65 -0.85
C LYS A 27 -8.06 -1.56 0.10
N LEU A 28 -8.59 -1.92 1.28
CA LEU A 28 -9.03 -0.96 2.29
C LEU A 28 -7.92 -0.64 3.32
N GLY A 29 -6.77 -1.32 3.25
CA GLY A 29 -5.61 -1.08 4.10
C GLY A 29 -4.86 0.22 3.80
N ALA A 30 -4.17 0.75 4.81
CA ALA A 30 -3.47 2.03 4.74
C ALA A 30 -2.38 2.09 3.64
N GLN A 31 -1.64 0.99 3.44
CA GLN A 31 -0.61 0.92 2.41
C GLN A 31 -1.18 1.09 0.99
N MET A 32 -2.23 0.34 0.65
CA MET A 32 -2.90 0.47 -0.65
C MET A 32 -3.54 1.84 -0.84
N ALA A 33 -4.16 2.39 0.21
CA ALA A 33 -4.72 3.74 0.18
C ALA A 33 -3.64 4.81 -0.10
N GLY A 34 -2.46 4.68 0.51
CA GLY A 34 -1.31 5.55 0.26
C GLY A 34 -0.84 5.50 -1.20
N VAL A 35 -0.61 4.29 -1.73
CA VAL A 35 -0.20 4.10 -3.14
C VAL A 35 -1.24 4.64 -4.10
N LYS A 36 -2.52 4.39 -3.86
CA LYS A 36 -3.61 4.90 -4.69
C LYS A 36 -3.63 6.43 -4.74
N LYS A 37 -3.43 7.11 -3.61
CA LYS A 37 -3.33 8.57 -3.56
C LYS A 37 -2.16 9.10 -4.40
N MET A 38 -0.98 8.47 -4.30
CA MET A 38 0.18 8.86 -5.13
C MET A 38 -0.11 8.71 -6.63
N ILE A 39 -0.73 7.59 -7.04
CA ILE A 39 -1.12 7.36 -8.43
C ILE A 39 -2.15 8.40 -8.90
N ASP A 40 -3.15 8.70 -8.08
CA ASP A 40 -4.18 9.70 -8.41
C ASP A 40 -3.55 11.08 -8.60
N SER A 41 -2.58 11.48 -7.76
CA SER A 41 -1.83 12.73 -7.92
C SER A 41 -1.08 12.78 -9.24
N LEU A 42 -0.37 11.71 -9.62
CA LEU A 42 0.36 11.65 -10.89
C LEU A 42 -0.60 11.74 -12.10
N ARG A 43 -1.76 11.09 -12.02
CA ARG A 43 -2.80 11.19 -13.05
C ARG A 43 -3.34 12.60 -13.19
N ALA A 44 -3.61 13.28 -12.08
CA ALA A 44 -4.10 14.65 -12.08
C ALA A 44 -3.07 15.60 -12.70
N ILE A 45 -1.79 15.46 -12.34
CA ILE A 45 -0.69 16.22 -12.95
C ILE A 45 -0.63 15.97 -14.46
N ASN A 46 -0.64 14.70 -14.88
CA ASN A 46 -0.60 14.35 -16.30
C ASN A 46 -1.80 14.91 -17.06
N ALA A 47 -3.00 14.89 -16.49
CA ALA A 47 -4.19 15.48 -17.10
C ALA A 47 -4.03 17.01 -17.24
N ALA A 48 -3.51 17.69 -16.22
CA ALA A 48 -3.30 19.13 -16.25
C ALA A 48 -2.22 19.57 -17.26
N LEU A 49 -1.22 18.73 -17.52
CA LEU A 49 -0.16 19.02 -18.49
C LEU A 49 -0.58 18.77 -19.95
N ASN A 50 -1.58 17.91 -20.17
CA ASN A 50 -2.06 17.53 -21.51
C ASN A 50 -3.42 18.15 -21.87
N ALA A 51 -3.93 19.06 -21.03
CA ALA A 51 -5.12 19.87 -21.29
C ALA A 51 -4.72 21.21 -21.90
#